data_AF-A0A415E3U3-F1
#
_entry.id   AF-A0A415E3U3-F1
#
_cell.length_a   1.000
_cell.length_b   1.000
_cell.length_c   1.000
_cell.angle_alpha   90.00
_cell.angle_beta   90.00
_cell.angle_gamma   90.00
#
_symmetry.space_group_name_H-M   'P 1'
#
loop_
_entity.id
_entity.type
_entity.pdbx_description
1 polymer ?
#
loop_
_entity_poly.entity_id
_entity_poly.type
_entity_poly.pdbx_seq_one_letter_code
_entity_poly.pdbx_strand_id
1 'polypeptide(L)'
;MFSQKKRNLTWIYVCIVLLIAVIAVFILIGALSNKNAEDAERTNLESKVSEENQSGPDADNSTDVQDQDQNDDDQDKFYQSYYLVKYDNNVIKIYFSDETGKLTELESTSIVYETLSQGDQAKFREGIKVENRDDLNRLMMDYES
;
A
#
# COMPACT_ATOMS: atom_id res chain seq x y z
N MET A 1 9.44 5.68 46.77
CA MET A 1 8.29 6.61 46.76
C MET A 1 7.85 6.80 45.31
N PHE A 2 6.78 6.14 44.88
CA PHE A 2 6.24 6.33 43.52
C PHE A 2 5.21 7.47 43.55
N SER A 3 5.58 8.61 42.98
CA SER A 3 4.69 9.76 42.84
C SER A 3 3.83 9.56 41.59
N GLN A 4 2.55 9.24 41.78
CA GLN A 4 1.59 9.16 40.68
C GLN A 4 1.05 10.56 40.36
N LYS A 5 1.56 11.12 39.25
CA LYS A 5 1.08 12.37 38.66
C LYS A 5 -0.32 12.16 38.07
N LYS A 6 -1.35 12.60 38.79
CA LYS A 6 -2.74 12.63 38.30
C LYS A 6 -2.80 13.56 37.07
N ARG A 7 -3.05 13.01 35.88
CA ARG A 7 -3.27 13.80 34.67
C ARG A 7 -4.74 14.23 34.63
N ASN A 8 -4.99 15.50 34.34
CA ASN A 8 -6.34 16.05 34.28
C ASN A 8 -7.04 15.56 33.00
N LEU A 9 -7.81 14.47 33.08
CA LEU A 9 -8.54 13.88 31.94
C LEU A 9 -9.47 14.89 31.24
N THR A 10 -9.97 15.88 31.97
CA THR A 10 -10.84 16.93 31.44
C THR A 10 -10.15 17.77 30.36
N TRP A 11 -8.84 18.01 30.48
CA TRP A 11 -8.06 18.74 29.47
C TRP A 11 -7.85 17.92 28.19
N ILE A 12 -7.71 16.60 28.34
CA ILE A 12 -7.56 15.68 27.20
C ILE A 12 -8.86 15.62 26.40
N TYR A 13 -10.02 15.60 27.06
CA TYR A 13 -11.31 15.61 26.37
C TYR A 13 -11.53 16.91 25.57
N VAL A 14 -11.17 18.07 26.13
CA VAL A 14 -11.26 19.36 25.43
C VAL A 14 -10.36 19.37 24.18
N CYS A 15 -9.14 18.84 24.27
CA CYS A 15 -8.26 18.70 23.10
C CYS A 15 -8.82 17.74 22.04
N ILE A 16 -9.42 16.62 22.45
CA ILE A 16 -10.00 15.64 21.52
C ILE A 16 -11.19 16.25 20.76
N VAL A 17 -12.10 16.94 21.46
CA VAL A 17 -13.26 17.59 20.83
C VAL A 17 -12.82 18.69 19.85
N LEU A 18 -11.80 19.48 20.20
CA LEU A 18 -11.25 20.50 19.31
C LEU A 18 -10.64 19.88 18.05
N LEU A 19 -9.91 18.77 18.19
CA LEU A 19 -9.28 18.07 17.06
C LEU A 19 -10.32 17.50 16.08
N ILE A 20 -11.41 16.93 16.59
CA ILE A 20 -12.52 16.43 15.76
C ILE A 20 -13.19 17.57 14.97
N ALA A 21 -13.38 18.74 15.59
CA ALA A 21 -13.98 19.90 14.92
C ALA A 21 -13.12 20.41 13.76
N VAL A 22 -11.78 20.42 13.92
CA VAL A 22 -10.85 20.81 12.85
C VAL A 22 -10.94 19.83 11.67
N ILE A 23 -10.96 18.52 11.94
CA ILE A 23 -11.05 17.49 10.90
C ILE A 23 -12.34 17.63 10.09
N ALA A 24 -13.47 17.92 10.73
CA ALA A 24 -14.75 18.13 10.03
C ALA A 24 -14.70 19.32 9.04
N VAL A 25 -13.99 20.39 9.39
CA VAL A 25 -13.81 21.56 8.50
C VAL A 25 -12.95 21.20 7.29
N PHE A 26 -11.88 20.42 7.47
CA PHE A 26 -11.04 19.96 6.36
C PHE A 26 -11.79 19.05 5.39
N ILE A 27 -12.64 18.15 5.89
CA ILE A 27 -13.48 17.28 5.03
C ILE A 27 -14.47 18.12 4.22
N LEU A 28 -15.08 19.15 4.82
CA LEU A 28 -16.01 20.03 4.11
C LEU A 28 -15.32 20.85 3.00
N ILE A 29 -14.10 21.34 3.24
CA ILE A 29 -13.30 22.04 2.23
C ILE A 29 -12.92 21.10 1.09
N GLY A 30 -12.48 19.86 1.39
CA GLY A 30 -12.18 18.85 0.38
C GLY A 30 -13.39 18.50 -0.49
N ALA A 31 -14.58 18.40 0.12
CA ALA A 31 -15.81 18.11 -0.61
C ALA A 31 -16.28 19.26 -1.53
N LEU A 32 -15.96 20.52 -1.23
CA LEU A 32 -16.26 21.65 -2.14
C LEU A 32 -15.32 21.71 -3.34
N SER A 33 -14.06 21.28 -3.19
CA SER A 33 -13.10 21.25 -4.30
C SER A 33 -13.46 20.24 -5.39
N ASN A 34 -14.17 19.16 -5.03
CA ASN A 34 -14.55 18.08 -5.97
C ASN A 34 -15.79 18.40 -6.83
N LYS A 35 -16.55 19.47 -6.52
CA LYS A 35 -17.80 19.83 -7.24
C LYS A 35 -17.58 20.79 -8.41
N ASN A 36 -16.36 21.30 -8.58
CA ASN A 36 -16.02 22.25 -9.66
C ASN A 36 -15.34 21.55 -10.86
N ALA A 37 -15.18 20.22 -10.83
CA ALA A 37 -14.42 19.46 -11.81
C ALA A 37 -15.29 18.70 -12.83
N GLU A 38 -16.62 18.83 -12.78
CA GLU A 38 -17.55 17.98 -13.53
C GLU A 38 -17.93 18.52 -14.93
N ASP A 39 -17.46 19.71 -15.34
CA ASP A 39 -17.92 20.38 -16.58
C ASP A 39 -16.90 20.44 -17.73
N ALA A 40 -15.72 19.80 -17.65
CA ALA A 40 -14.65 19.99 -18.64
C ALA A 40 -14.45 18.84 -19.66
N GLU A 41 -15.12 17.69 -19.53
CA GLU A 41 -14.72 16.46 -20.24
C GLU A 41 -15.80 15.90 -21.18
N ARG A 42 -16.30 16.68 -22.17
CA ARG A 42 -17.23 16.15 -23.19
C ARG A 42 -16.92 16.50 -24.65
N THR A 43 -15.70 16.93 -25.00
CA THR A 43 -15.41 17.38 -26.38
C THR A 43 -14.25 16.70 -27.11
N ASN A 44 -13.67 15.60 -26.61
CA ASN A 44 -12.49 14.97 -27.24
C ASN A 44 -12.68 13.51 -27.71
N LEU A 45 -13.92 13.01 -27.85
CA LEU A 45 -14.17 11.61 -28.22
C LEU A 45 -14.61 11.38 -29.67
N GLU A 46 -14.29 12.28 -30.61
CA GLU A 46 -14.62 12.05 -32.03
C GLU A 46 -13.54 12.56 -32.97
N SER A 47 -12.41 11.84 -33.07
CA SER A 47 -11.66 11.81 -34.32
C SER A 47 -10.65 10.66 -34.38
N LYS A 48 -10.78 9.89 -35.46
CA LYS A 48 -9.70 9.16 -36.15
C LYS A 48 -9.49 7.68 -35.80
N VAL A 49 -10.42 6.88 -36.31
CA VAL A 49 -10.18 5.53 -36.85
C VAL A 49 -9.37 5.64 -38.15
N SER A 50 -8.31 4.81 -38.31
CA SER A 50 -7.69 4.26 -39.54
C SER A 50 -6.38 3.56 -39.13
N GLU A 51 -6.33 2.22 -39.06
CA GLU A 51 -5.86 1.27 -40.10
C GLU A 51 -4.33 1.08 -40.21
N GLU A 52 -3.92 -0.17 -39.94
CA GLU A 52 -2.95 -1.03 -40.66
C GLU A 52 -1.42 -0.76 -40.67
N ASN A 53 -0.68 -1.78 -40.20
CA ASN A 53 0.36 -2.57 -40.91
C ASN A 53 1.81 -2.66 -40.35
N GLN A 54 2.45 -3.78 -40.69
CA GLN A 54 3.57 -4.53 -40.08
C GLN A 54 5.00 -3.95 -40.21
N SER A 55 5.90 -4.46 -39.32
CA SER A 55 7.30 -4.93 -39.56
C SER A 55 8.38 -4.31 -38.65
N GLY A 56 9.17 -5.14 -37.95
CA GLY A 56 10.49 -4.76 -37.38
C GLY A 56 11.63 -5.01 -38.39
N PRO A 57 12.93 -5.11 -38.02
CA PRO A 57 13.65 -4.85 -36.75
C PRO A 57 14.90 -3.91 -36.95
N ASP A 58 15.66 -3.58 -35.88
CA ASP A 58 17.17 -3.55 -35.83
C ASP A 58 17.78 -2.63 -34.74
N ALA A 59 18.60 -3.26 -33.89
CA ALA A 59 19.93 -2.92 -33.34
C ALA A 59 20.37 -1.51 -32.84
N ASP A 60 20.79 -1.51 -31.56
CA ASP A 60 22.11 -1.10 -31.01
C ASP A 60 22.44 0.36 -30.58
N ASN A 61 22.66 0.50 -29.25
CA ASN A 61 23.84 1.09 -28.58
C ASN A 61 23.65 2.31 -27.61
N SER A 62 23.88 2.01 -26.32
CA SER A 62 24.48 2.78 -25.19
C SER A 62 24.14 4.25 -24.90
N THR A 63 23.76 4.54 -23.65
CA THR A 63 24.66 5.09 -22.59
C THR A 63 23.88 5.38 -21.29
N ASP A 64 24.41 4.84 -20.18
CA ASP A 64 24.43 5.31 -18.78
C ASP A 64 23.70 6.62 -18.41
N VAL A 65 22.86 6.58 -17.35
CA VAL A 65 22.92 7.44 -16.12
C VAL A 65 21.60 7.36 -15.31
N GLN A 66 21.77 6.95 -14.05
CA GLN A 66 21.00 7.25 -12.82
C GLN A 66 19.58 6.71 -12.59
N ASP A 67 19.55 5.75 -11.65
CA ASP A 67 18.66 5.65 -10.50
C ASP A 67 17.97 6.97 -10.11
N GLN A 68 16.66 7.03 -10.35
CA GLN A 68 15.64 7.32 -9.35
C GLN A 68 14.27 7.26 -10.05
N ASP A 69 13.81 6.06 -10.38
CA ASP A 69 12.38 5.88 -10.61
C ASP A 69 11.73 5.56 -9.26
N GLN A 70 11.35 6.64 -8.58
CA GLN A 70 10.23 6.58 -7.67
C GLN A 70 9.03 6.15 -8.51
N ASN A 71 8.82 4.84 -8.61
CA ASN A 71 7.55 4.26 -9.03
C ASN A 71 6.50 4.59 -7.95
N ASP A 72 6.10 5.86 -7.88
CA ASP A 72 4.73 6.21 -7.56
C ASP A 72 3.88 5.83 -8.77
N ASP A 73 3.72 4.52 -8.95
CA ASP A 73 2.64 3.94 -9.74
C ASP A 73 1.36 4.20 -8.92
N ASP A 74 0.87 5.44 -9.00
CA ASP A 74 -0.54 5.80 -8.82
C ASP A 74 -1.34 5.28 -10.04
N GLN A 75 -1.10 4.01 -10.40
CA GLN A 75 -2.01 3.24 -11.23
C GLN A 75 -3.20 2.88 -10.37
N ASP A 76 -4.36 3.43 -10.71
CA ASP A 76 -5.71 2.98 -10.38
C ASP A 76 -5.72 1.79 -9.43
N LYS A 77 -5.58 2.05 -8.12
CA LYS A 77 -5.60 0.99 -7.11
C LYS A 77 -7.04 0.53 -6.99
N PHE A 78 -7.42 -0.41 -7.86
CA PHE A 78 -8.44 -1.39 -7.54
C PHE A 78 -7.95 -2.06 -6.26
N TYR A 79 -8.42 -1.59 -5.12
CA TYR A 79 -8.06 -2.13 -3.82
C TYR A 79 -8.74 -3.50 -3.68
N GLN A 80 -8.17 -4.50 -4.34
CA GLN A 80 -8.48 -5.89 -4.10
C GLN A 80 -7.87 -6.25 -2.75
N SER A 81 -8.63 -6.85 -1.84
CA SER A 81 -8.09 -7.28 -0.55
C SER A 81 -7.05 -8.39 -0.74
N TYR A 82 -5.91 -8.30 -0.05
CA TYR A 82 -4.82 -9.29 -0.14
C TYR A 82 -4.15 -9.50 1.22
N TYR A 83 -3.48 -10.63 1.38
CA TYR A 83 -2.57 -10.93 2.48
C TYR A 83 -1.16 -10.49 2.14
N LEU A 84 -0.46 -9.90 3.10
CA LEU A 84 0.94 -9.50 2.96
C LEU A 84 1.76 -10.20 4.03
N VAL A 85 2.75 -10.98 3.60
CA VAL A 85 3.67 -11.64 4.53
C VAL A 85 5.03 -10.95 4.43
N LYS A 86 5.47 -10.34 5.53
CA LYS A 86 6.74 -9.62 5.56
C LYS A 86 7.49 -9.82 6.87
N TYR A 87 8.80 -9.65 6.82
CA TYR A 87 9.65 -9.61 7.99
C TYR A 87 9.62 -8.21 8.61
N ASP A 88 9.14 -8.12 9.83
CA ASP A 88 8.94 -6.86 10.55
C ASP A 88 9.17 -7.09 12.06
N ASN A 89 9.87 -6.17 12.73
CA ASN A 89 10.19 -6.29 14.15
C ASN A 89 10.82 -7.64 14.55
N ASN A 90 11.79 -8.10 13.76
CA ASN A 90 12.52 -9.36 13.98
C ASN A 90 11.69 -10.64 13.88
N VAL A 91 10.45 -10.58 13.36
CA VAL A 91 9.59 -11.75 13.18
C VAL A 91 8.91 -11.68 11.81
N ILE A 92 8.61 -12.81 11.19
CA ILE A 92 7.78 -12.84 9.98
C ILE A 92 6.32 -12.70 10.41
N LYS A 93 5.62 -11.74 9.82
CA LYS A 93 4.25 -11.37 10.18
C LYS A 93 3.34 -11.40 8.96
N ILE A 94 2.10 -11.78 9.20
CA ILE A 94 1.01 -11.80 8.23
C ILE A 94 0.13 -10.59 8.51
N TYR A 95 -0.07 -9.79 7.47
CA TYR A 95 -0.98 -8.66 7.43
C TYR A 95 -2.09 -8.94 6.43
N PHE A 96 -3.22 -8.28 6.60
CA PHE A 96 -4.31 -8.24 5.62
C PHE A 96 -4.55 -6.79 5.21
N SER A 97 -4.45 -6.54 3.92
CA SER A 97 -4.86 -5.27 3.31
C SER A 97 -6.33 -5.37 2.92
N ASP A 98 -7.14 -4.47 3.44
CA ASP A 98 -8.53 -4.35 3.02
C ASP A 98 -8.69 -3.58 1.68
N GLU A 99 -9.94 -3.44 1.24
CA GLU A 99 -10.35 -2.68 0.05
C GLU A 99 -10.11 -1.16 0.17
N THR A 100 -9.53 -0.70 1.28
CA THR A 100 -9.10 0.69 1.45
C THR A 100 -7.57 0.82 1.42
N GLY A 101 -6.85 -0.29 1.25
CA GLY A 101 -5.40 -0.37 1.31
C GLY A 101 -4.84 -0.33 2.73
N LYS A 102 -5.70 -0.46 3.76
CA LYS A 102 -5.26 -0.44 5.15
C LYS A 102 -4.75 -1.82 5.56
N LEU A 103 -3.49 -1.88 5.98
CA LEU A 103 -2.87 -3.09 6.52
C LEU A 103 -3.26 -3.31 7.98
N THR A 104 -3.83 -4.46 8.26
CA THR A 104 -4.13 -4.96 9.61
C THR A 104 -3.24 -6.15 9.92
N GLU A 105 -2.48 -6.10 11.02
CA GLU A 105 -1.70 -7.26 11.48
C GLU A 105 -2.65 -8.38 11.90
N LEU A 106 -2.47 -9.57 11.33
CA LEU A 106 -3.27 -10.74 11.67
C LEU A 106 -2.52 -11.66 12.64
N GLU A 107 -1.28 -12.00 12.29
CA GLU A 107 -0.56 -13.07 12.99
C GLU A 107 0.96 -12.92 12.83
N SER A 108 1.70 -13.42 13.82
CA SER A 108 3.15 -13.59 13.75
C SER A 108 3.45 -15.07 13.56
N THR A 109 4.32 -15.41 12.61
CA THR A 109 4.66 -16.80 12.30
C THR A 109 5.80 -17.30 13.18
N SER A 110 5.94 -18.62 13.30
CA SER A 110 7.08 -19.26 13.99
C SER A 110 8.32 -19.43 13.11
N ILE A 111 8.25 -19.01 11.83
CA ILE A 111 9.33 -19.16 10.87
C ILE A 111 10.51 -18.29 11.31
N VAL A 112 11.67 -18.91 11.52
CA VAL A 112 12.89 -18.20 11.92
C VAL A 112 13.55 -17.58 10.69
N TYR A 113 13.45 -16.26 10.53
CA TYR A 113 13.97 -15.55 9.35
C TYR A 113 15.43 -15.87 9.02
N GLU A 114 16.27 -16.01 10.04
CA GLU A 114 17.71 -16.26 9.89
C GLU A 114 18.03 -17.65 9.32
N THR A 115 17.10 -18.62 9.42
CA THR A 115 17.30 -19.97 8.88
C THR A 115 16.91 -20.08 7.40
N LEU A 116 16.30 -19.04 6.83
CA LEU A 116 15.88 -19.01 5.44
C LEU A 116 17.06 -18.74 4.50
N SER A 117 16.90 -19.14 3.23
CA SER A 117 17.87 -18.81 2.18
C SER A 117 17.96 -17.29 1.97
N GLN A 118 19.10 -16.78 1.47
CA GLN A 118 19.27 -15.34 1.17
C GLN A 118 18.20 -14.82 0.19
N GLY A 119 17.75 -15.66 -0.74
CA GLY A 119 16.68 -15.32 -1.67
C GLY A 119 15.33 -15.18 -0.97
N ASP A 120 14.97 -16.11 -0.10
CA ASP A 120 13.70 -16.05 0.64
C ASP A 120 13.71 -14.93 1.68
N GLN A 121 14.85 -14.70 2.32
CA GLN A 121 15.06 -13.54 3.19
C GLN A 121 14.78 -12.22 2.46
N ALA A 122 15.18 -12.09 1.20
CA ALA A 122 14.88 -10.91 0.39
C ALA A 122 13.38 -10.79 0.10
N LYS A 123 12.71 -11.88 -0.27
CA LYS A 123 11.26 -11.90 -0.51
C LYS A 123 10.46 -11.45 0.70
N PHE A 124 10.81 -11.95 1.90
CA PHE A 124 10.13 -11.53 3.12
C PHE A 124 10.45 -10.06 3.51
N ARG A 125 11.59 -9.49 3.12
CA ARG A 125 11.84 -8.05 3.33
C ARG A 125 11.01 -7.17 2.40
N GLU A 126 10.90 -7.58 1.14
CA GLU A 126 10.09 -6.88 0.13
C GLU A 126 8.60 -7.01 0.43
N GLY A 127 8.20 -8.17 0.98
CA GLY A 127 6.82 -8.49 1.33
C GLY A 127 6.15 -9.30 0.23
N ILE A 128 5.66 -10.48 0.58
CA ILE A 128 5.00 -11.40 -0.36
C ILE A 128 3.51 -11.10 -0.30
N LYS A 129 2.94 -10.62 -1.41
CA LYS A 129 1.50 -10.41 -1.56
C LYS A 129 0.83 -11.70 -2.01
N VAL A 130 -0.27 -12.03 -1.38
CA VAL A 130 -1.03 -13.26 -1.63
C VAL A 130 -2.51 -12.93 -1.67
N GLU A 131 -3.21 -13.36 -2.71
CA GLU A 131 -4.59 -12.92 -2.96
C GLU A 131 -5.62 -13.63 -2.07
N ASN A 132 -5.36 -14.89 -1.73
CA ASN A 132 -6.31 -15.74 -1.03
C ASN A 132 -5.66 -16.52 0.14
N ARG A 133 -6.52 -17.12 0.97
CA ARG A 133 -6.09 -17.83 2.17
C ARG A 133 -5.39 -19.16 1.85
N ASP A 134 -5.80 -19.84 0.78
CA ASP A 134 -5.22 -21.13 0.38
C ASP A 134 -3.76 -20.98 -0.06
N ASP A 135 -3.46 -19.96 -0.85
CA ASP A 135 -2.09 -19.63 -1.26
C ASP A 135 -1.25 -19.17 -0.07
N LEU A 136 -1.85 -18.46 0.89
CA LEU A 136 -1.15 -18.08 2.12
C LEU A 136 -0.77 -19.33 2.92
N ASN A 137 -1.70 -20.27 3.07
CA ASN A 137 -1.44 -21.52 3.78
C ASN A 137 -0.36 -22.34 3.07
N ARG A 138 -0.39 -22.41 1.74
CA ARG A 138 0.65 -23.07 0.95
C ARG A 138 2.01 -22.43 1.18
N LEU A 139 2.06 -21.10 1.16
CA LEU A 139 3.29 -20.36 1.46
C LEU A 139 3.80 -20.70 2.86
N MET A 140 2.94 -20.72 3.87
CA MET A 140 3.34 -21.07 5.24
C MET A 140 3.88 -22.50 5.32
N MET A 141 3.21 -23.47 4.68
CA MET A 141 3.64 -24.88 4.68
C MET A 141 5.04 -25.09 4.07
N ASP A 142 5.39 -24.34 3.03
CA ASP A 142 6.70 -24.44 2.37
C ASP A 142 7.85 -23.98 3.29
N TYR A 143 7.57 -23.11 4.26
CA TYR A 143 8.58 -22.52 5.17
C TYR A 143 8.52 -23.06 6.61
N GLU A 144 7.46 -23.76 6.99
CA GLU A 144 7.31 -24.41 8.30
C GLU A 144 7.79 -25.88 8.34
N SER A 145 8.14 -26.48 7.20
CA SER A 145 8.79 -27.81 7.15
C SER A 145 10.23 -27.79 7.66
#